data_AF-A0A2E4WZA2-F1
#
_entry.id   AF-A0A2E4WZA2-F1
#
_cell.length_a   1.000
_cell.length_b   1.000
_cell.length_c   1.000
_cell.angle_alpha   90.00
_cell.angle_beta   90.00
_cell.angle_gamma   90.00
#
_symmetry.space_group_name_H-M   'P 1'
#
loop_
_entity.id
_entity.type
_entity.pdbx_description
1 polymer ?
#
loop_
_entity_poly.entity_id
_entity_poly.type
_entity_poly.pdbx_seq_one_letter_code
_entity_poly.pdbx_strand_id
1 'polypeptide(L)' 'MLGRGGMGEVYEVEHELTGKRHALKLLSTDVMEVSGTLERFQREAKVMARLEHPVSCGWT' A
#
# COMPACT_ATOMS: atom_id res chain seq x y z
N MET A 1 13.12 -0.91 2.23
CA MET A 1 12.01 -0.64 3.18
C MET A 1 11.78 0.86 3.20
N LEU A 2 10.55 1.32 2.96
CA LEU A 2 10.19 2.73 2.81
C LEU A 2 9.56 3.32 4.09
N GLY A 3 8.99 2.49 4.95
CA GLY A 3 8.47 2.95 6.25
C GLY A 3 7.72 1.85 7.00
N ARG A 4 7.59 2.01 8.32
CA ARG A 4 6.83 1.12 9.20
C ARG A 4 5.83 1.96 10.00
N GLY A 5 4.57 1.56 9.99
CA GLY A 5 3.48 2.23 10.71
C GLY A 5 2.58 1.24 11.43
N GLY A 6 1.54 1.76 12.10
CA GLY A 6 0.63 0.95 12.92
C GLY A 6 -0.17 -0.14 12.18
N MET A 7 -0.24 -0.09 10.84
CA MET A 7 -0.92 -1.11 10.02
C MET A 7 0.04 -2.12 9.38
N GLY A 8 1.36 -1.92 9.49
CA GLY A 8 2.38 -2.77 8.87
C GLY A 8 3.51 -2.00 8.19
N GLU A 9 4.17 -2.65 7.24
CA GLU A 9 5.44 -2.19 6.64
C GLU A 9 5.26 -1.92 5.15
N VAL A 10 5.88 -0.84 4.66
CA VAL A 10 5.89 -0.47 3.24
C VAL A 10 7.27 -0.73 2.67
N TYR A 11 7.31 -1.46 1.57
CA TYR A 11 8.52 -1.79 0.84
C TYR A 11 8.47 -1.19 -0.54
N GLU A 12 9.66 -0.85 -1.03
CA GLU A 12 9.84 -0.63 -2.44
C GLU A 12 10.00 -1.99 -3.12
N VAL A 13 9.23 -2.19 -4.18
CA VAL A 13 9.27 -3.40 -4.98
C VAL A 13 9.42 -3.04 -6.44
N GLU A 14 10.10 -3.89 -7.18
CA GLU A 14 10.17 -3.80 -8.64
C GLU A 14 9.25 -4.86 -9.23
N HIS A 15 8.38 -4.45 -10.16
CA HIS A 15 7.54 -5.39 -10.87
C HIS A 15 8.36 -6.08 -11.97
N GLU A 16 8.67 -7.37 -11.77
CA GLU A 16 9.61 -8.14 -12.60
C GLU A 16 9.35 -8.08 -14.10
N LEU A 17 8.08 -8.01 -14.51
CA LEU A 17 7.71 -8.00 -15.93
C LEU A 17 7.78 -6.62 -16.58
N THR A 18 7.69 -5.53 -15.81
CA THR A 18 7.62 -4.16 -16.35
C THR A 18 8.80 -3.29 -15.93
N GLY A 19 9.65 -3.75 -14.99
CA GLY A 19 10.75 -2.99 -14.41
C GLY A 19 10.31 -1.73 -13.66
N LYS A 20 9.01 -1.57 -13.39
CA LYS A 20 8.47 -0.39 -12.70
C LYS A 20 8.62 -0.55 -11.19
N ARG A 21 9.07 0.50 -10.52
CA ARG A 21 9.15 0.59 -9.05
C ARG A 21 7.78 0.95 -8.48
N HIS A 22 7.35 0.21 -7.47
CA HIS A 22 6.07 0.37 -6.77
C HIS A 22 6.28 0.31 -5.26
N ALA A 23 5.31 0.81 -4.49
CA ALA A 23 5.26 0.65 -3.04
C ALA A 23 4.33 -0.52 -2.67
N LEU A 24 4.85 -1.54 -1.99
CA LEU A 24 4.10 -2.68 -1.46
C LEU A 24 3.86 -2.49 0.04
N LYS A 25 2.60 -2.37 0.46
CA LYS A 25 2.20 -2.32 1.88
C LYS A 25 1.85 -3.73 2.36
N LEU A 26 2.66 -4.28 3.26
CA LEU A 26 2.44 -5.53 3.96
C LEU A 26 1.68 -5.25 5.26
N LEU A 27 0.64 -6.03 5.55
CA LEU A 27 -0.12 -5.94 6.80
C LEU A 27 0.46 -6.93 7.81
N SER A 28 0.69 -6.48 9.05
CA SER A 28 1.08 -7.39 10.14
C SER A 28 -0.12 -8.25 10.56
N THR A 29 0.13 -9.51 10.93
CA THR A 29 -0.86 -10.44 11.46
C THR A 29 -1.61 -9.88 12.67
N ASP A 30 -0.92 -9.12 13.53
CA ASP A 30 -1.52 -8.47 14.72
C ASP A 30 -2.61 -7.46 14.34
N VAL A 31 -2.48 -6.83 13.16
CA VAL A 31 -3.43 -5.83 12.66
C VAL A 31 -4.60 -6.53 11.95
N MET A 32 -4.38 -7.73 11.40
CA MET A 32 -5.43 -8.57 10.81
C MET A 32 -6.39 -9.15 11.86
N GLU A 33 -5.95 -9.34 13.10
CA GLU A 33 -6.81 -9.78 14.21
C GLU A 33 -7.80 -8.71 14.69
N VAL A 34 -7.53 -7.43 14.38
CA VAL A 34 -8.45 -6.33 14.68
C VAL A 34 -9.59 -6.31 13.67
N SER A 35 -10.80 -6.64 14.14
CA SER A 35 -12.03 -6.55 13.36
C SER A 35 -12.19 -5.15 12.72
N GLY A 36 -12.32 -5.11 11.40
CA GLY A 36 -12.49 -3.87 10.61
C GLY A 36 -11.22 -3.33 9.95
N THR A 37 -10.03 -3.88 10.24
CA THR A 37 -8.78 -3.50 9.54
C THR A 37 -8.86 -3.81 8.06
N LEU A 38 -9.38 -4.98 7.69
CA LEU A 38 -9.50 -5.40 6.29
C LEU A 38 -10.41 -4.46 5.50
N GLU A 39 -11.53 -4.02 6.07
CA GLU A 39 -12.42 -3.05 5.44
C GLU A 39 -11.75 -1.68 5.27
N ARG A 40 -11.01 -1.22 6.29
CA ARG A 40 -10.24 0.03 6.18
C ARG A 40 -9.17 -0.06 5.11
N PHE A 41 -8.44 -1.17 5.07
CA PHE A 41 -7.42 -1.41 4.04
C PHE A 41 -8.03 -1.43 2.64
N GLN A 42 -9.14 -2.16 2.44
CA GLN A 42 -9.85 -2.17 1.16
C GLN A 42 -10.40 -0.80 0.78
N ARG A 43 -10.85 0.00 1.75
CA ARG A 43 -11.31 1.37 1.51
C ARG A 43 -10.17 2.28 1.08
N GLU A 44 -9.02 2.22 1.76
CA GLU A 44 -7.80 2.95 1.38
C GLU A 44 -7.34 2.56 -0.03
N ALA A 45 -7.26 1.25 -0.31
CA ALA A 45 -6.89 0.74 -1.63
C ALA A 45 -7.86 1.20 -2.73
N LYS A 46 -9.18 1.16 -2.49
CA LYS A 46 -10.18 1.67 -3.45
C LYS A 46 -10.06 3.18 -3.68
N VAL A 47 -9.75 3.95 -2.65
CA VAL A 47 -9.55 5.40 -2.79
C VAL A 47 -8.27 5.69 -3.57
N MET A 48 -7.17 4.99 -3.28
CA MET A 48 -5.90 5.11 -4.01
C MET A 48 -6.04 4.68 -5.47
N ALA A 49 -6.70 3.55 -5.75
CA ALA A 49 -6.95 3.07 -7.12
C ALA A 49 -7.85 4.02 -7.93
N ARG A 50 -8.80 4.71 -7.28
CA ARG A 50 -9.59 5.77 -7.91
C ARG A 50 -8.78 7.05 -8.16
N LEU A 51 -7.73 7.27 -7.37
CA LEU A 51 -6.76 8.34 -7.54
C LEU A 51 -5.67 8.00 -8.59
N GLU A 52 -5.69 6.81 -9.21
CA GLU A 52 -4.82 6.46 -10.34
C GLU A 52 -5.24 7.12 -11.68
N HIS A 53 -6.02 8.20 -11.62
CA HIS A 53 -5.94 9.25 -12.63
C HIS A 53 -4.81 10.22 -12.25
N PRO A 54 -3.95 10.64 -13.19
CA PRO A 54 -2.48 10.70 -13.10
C PRO A 54 -1.88 11.76 -12.14
N VAL A 55 -2.28 11.78 -10.87
CA VAL A 55 -1.69 12.63 -9.83
C VAL A 55 -1.61 11.91 -8.48
N SER A 56 -1.17 10.65 -8.46
CA SER A 56 -0.70 10.03 -7.22
C SER A 56 0.71 10.56 -6.92
N CYS A 57 0.81 11.42 -5.91
CA CYS A 57 2.03 11.93 -5.25
C CYS A 57 3.34 11.81 -6.05
N GLY A 58 3.70 12.90 -6.73
CA GLY A 58 4.95 13.01 -7.48
C GLY A 58 6.17 12.72 -6.60
N TRP A 59 6.91 11.68 -7.00
CA TRP A 59 8.34 11.57 -6.76
C TRP A 59 9.02 11.78 -8.12
N THR A 60 9.17 13.04 -8.48
CA THR A 60 10.35 13.50 -9.23
C THR A 60 11.32 14.07 -8.22
#